data_AF-A0A962IFR7-F1
#
_entry.id   AF-A0A962IFR7-F1
#
_cell.length_a   1.000
_cell.length_b   1.000
_cell.length_c   1.000
_cell.angle_alpha   90.00
_cell.angle_beta   90.00
_cell.angle_gamma   90.00
#
_symmetry.space_group_name_H-M   'P 1'
#
loop_
_entity.id
_entity.type
_entity.pdbx_description
1 polymer ?
#
loop_
_entity_poly.entity_id
_entity_poly.type
_entity_poly.pdbx_seq_one_letter_code
_entity_poly.pdbx_strand_id
1 'polypeptide(L)'
;QALGDYALAEDYLQQALGHFSMLDEKHAYARVLMGLATLQFQQGKPDAALAALQDKVLPWFERLGDRLHQAEAKGKIADILQARGQLDEALRIRTQDQLPVYERLGEVRSIAITKGQIADIRFRQGAQQDAIAIYETEVLPACQTLGDKRMLLVDQANLALMYRQAGTHPERTRSLLCEALQAARQMQIPEAQQIEAILQQLGLACLDS
;
A
#
# COMPACT_ATOMS: atom_id res chain seq x y z
N GLN A 1 -13.15 -12.25 15.95
CA GLN A 1 -12.32 -11.19 16.56
C GLN A 1 -12.31 -9.93 15.71
N ALA A 2 -11.83 -9.98 14.45
CA ALA A 2 -11.75 -8.80 13.56
C ALA A 2 -13.02 -7.92 13.46
N LEU A 3 -14.22 -8.51 13.34
CA LEU A 3 -15.47 -7.74 13.31
C LEU A 3 -15.75 -6.96 14.61
N GLY A 4 -15.34 -7.48 15.77
CA GLY A 4 -15.44 -6.79 17.05
C GLY A 4 -14.41 -5.67 17.18
N ASP A 5 -13.21 -5.90 16.66
CA ASP A 5 -12.12 -4.91 16.67
C ASP A 5 -12.46 -3.71 15.77
N TYR A 6 -13.13 -3.94 14.63
CA TYR A 6 -13.59 -2.88 13.74
C TYR A 6 -14.72 -2.04 14.33
N ALA A 7 -15.66 -2.63 15.05
CA ALA A 7 -16.75 -1.89 15.69
C ALA A 7 -16.20 -0.96 16.78
N LEU A 8 -15.23 -1.45 17.56
CA LEU A 8 -14.55 -0.66 18.58
C LEU A 8 -13.74 0.48 17.96
N ALA A 9 -13.00 0.22 16.88
CA ALA A 9 -12.25 1.25 16.16
C ALA A 9 -13.18 2.33 15.57
N GLU A 10 -14.35 1.94 15.07
CA GLU A 10 -15.34 2.87 14.54
C GLU A 10 -15.87 3.80 15.62
N ASP A 11 -16.21 3.25 16.80
CA ASP A 11 -16.67 4.03 17.95
C ASP A 11 -15.61 5.05 18.41
N TYR A 12 -14.35 4.62 18.57
CA TYR A 12 -13.26 5.54 18.93
C TYR A 12 -13.07 6.67 17.91
N LEU A 13 -13.13 6.36 16.62
CA LEU A 13 -12.99 7.38 15.58
C LEU A 13 -14.20 8.32 15.54
N GLN A 14 -15.42 7.84 15.78
CA GLN A 14 -16.62 8.69 15.89
C GLN A 14 -16.52 9.64 17.10
N GLN A 15 -16.06 9.15 18.25
CA GLN A 15 -15.83 9.99 19.43
C GLN A 15 -14.75 11.04 19.17
N ALA A 16 -13.62 10.66 18.57
CA ALA A 16 -12.55 11.58 18.19
C ALA A 16 -13.04 12.65 17.20
N LEU A 17 -13.88 12.26 16.24
CA LEU A 17 -14.49 13.19 15.27
C LEU A 17 -15.32 14.25 15.98
N GLY A 18 -16.16 13.84 16.94
CA GLY A 18 -16.94 14.75 17.77
C GLY A 18 -16.06 15.70 18.59
N HIS A 19 -15.00 15.18 19.20
CA HIS A 19 -14.05 15.97 19.98
C HIS A 19 -13.32 17.03 19.13
N PHE A 20 -12.77 16.65 17.98
CA PHE A 20 -12.08 17.60 17.09
C PHE A 20 -13.04 18.59 16.42
N SER A 21 -14.30 18.21 16.21
CA SER A 21 -15.35 19.15 15.79
C SER A 21 -15.62 20.22 16.86
N MET A 22 -15.59 19.86 18.15
CA MET A 22 -15.82 20.82 19.24
C MET A 22 -14.63 21.77 19.44
N LEU A 23 -13.41 21.32 19.15
CA LEU A 23 -12.18 22.11 19.27
C LEU A 23 -11.82 22.96 18.05
N ASP A 24 -12.64 22.94 16.98
CA ASP A 24 -12.35 23.55 15.67
C ASP A 24 -11.01 23.10 15.05
N GLU A 25 -10.57 21.87 15.37
CA GLU A 25 -9.32 21.27 14.89
C GLU A 25 -9.51 20.65 13.50
N LYS A 26 -9.64 21.51 12.48
CA LYS A 26 -10.07 21.13 11.11
C LYS A 26 -9.17 20.08 10.45
N HIS A 27 -7.85 20.14 10.66
CA HIS A 27 -6.92 19.15 10.13
C HIS A 27 -7.12 17.77 10.78
N ALA A 28 -7.22 17.74 12.11
CA ALA A 28 -7.45 16.49 12.84
C ALA A 28 -8.81 15.89 12.47
N TYR A 29 -9.85 16.74 12.38
CA TYR A 29 -11.17 16.34 11.93
C TYR A 29 -11.16 15.66 10.55
N ALA A 30 -10.51 16.28 9.55
CA ALA A 30 -10.39 15.73 8.20
C ALA A 30 -9.60 14.40 8.17
N ARG A 31 -8.54 14.28 8.97
CA ARG A 31 -7.77 13.04 9.11
C ARG A 31 -8.59 11.92 9.75
N VAL A 32 -9.41 12.22 10.75
CA VAL A 32 -10.31 11.23 11.37
C VAL A 32 -11.37 10.75 10.37
N LEU A 33 -11.95 11.64 9.56
CA LEU A 33 -12.86 11.24 8.48
C LEU A 33 -12.18 10.28 7.49
N MET A 34 -10.93 10.55 7.13
CA MET A 34 -10.14 9.67 6.26
C MET A 34 -9.87 8.30 6.91
N GLY A 35 -9.63 8.28 8.22
CA GLY A 35 -9.51 7.07 9.02
C GLY A 35 -10.79 6.23 9.01
N LEU A 36 -11.95 6.87 9.21
CA LEU A 36 -13.26 6.21 9.13
C LEU A 36 -13.51 5.60 7.75
N ALA A 37 -13.21 6.32 6.67
CA ALA A 37 -13.36 5.77 5.32
C ALA A 37 -12.43 4.57 5.08
N THR A 38 -11.20 4.60 5.60
CA THR A 38 -10.27 3.46 5.54
C THR A 38 -10.84 2.24 6.26
N LEU A 39 -11.41 2.45 7.45
CA LEU A 39 -12.04 1.39 8.24
C LEU A 39 -13.26 0.79 7.52
N GLN A 40 -14.10 1.64 6.90
CA GLN A 40 -15.23 1.17 6.10
C GLN A 40 -14.79 0.28 4.95
N PHE A 41 -13.68 0.60 4.27
CA PHE A 41 -13.14 -0.25 3.23
C PHE A 41 -12.69 -1.61 3.77
N GLN A 42 -12.01 -1.63 4.92
CA GLN A 42 -11.58 -2.87 5.59
C GLN A 42 -12.76 -3.73 6.07
N GLN A 43 -13.88 -3.12 6.44
CA GLN A 43 -15.13 -3.80 6.76
C GLN A 43 -15.86 -4.37 5.53
N GLY A 44 -15.30 -4.23 4.32
CA GLY A 44 -15.94 -4.69 3.09
C GLY A 44 -17.05 -3.77 2.59
N LYS A 45 -17.03 -2.48 2.97
CA LYS A 45 -17.97 -1.45 2.51
C LYS A 45 -17.29 -0.46 1.55
N PRO A 46 -16.82 -0.90 0.36
CA PRO A 46 -16.04 -0.06 -0.54
C PRO A 46 -16.84 1.11 -1.10
N ASP A 47 -18.16 1.02 -1.26
CA ASP A 47 -19.00 2.13 -1.75
C ASP A 47 -19.12 3.25 -0.73
N ALA A 48 -19.37 2.89 0.53
CA ALA A 48 -19.42 3.86 1.63
C ALA A 48 -18.07 4.57 1.81
N ALA A 49 -16.97 3.80 1.77
CA ALA A 49 -15.62 4.34 1.87
C ALA A 49 -15.29 5.32 0.73
N LEU A 50 -15.64 4.94 -0.51
CA LEU A 50 -15.41 5.78 -1.69
C LEU A 50 -16.18 7.09 -1.60
N ALA A 51 -17.47 7.03 -1.28
CA ALA A 51 -18.32 8.21 -1.09
C ALA A 51 -17.79 9.10 0.05
N ALA A 52 -17.38 8.52 1.19
CA ALA A 52 -16.80 9.28 2.29
C ALA A 52 -15.50 10.01 1.89
N LEU A 53 -14.63 9.37 1.10
CA LEU A 53 -13.41 9.99 0.61
C LEU A 53 -13.70 11.14 -0.37
N GLN A 54 -14.62 10.93 -1.31
CA GLN A 54 -14.95 11.88 -2.37
C GLN A 54 -15.78 13.07 -1.86
N ASP A 55 -16.83 12.81 -1.08
CA ASP A 55 -17.83 13.82 -0.73
C ASP A 55 -17.51 14.56 0.57
N LYS A 56 -16.65 13.97 1.43
CA LYS A 56 -16.31 14.55 2.72
C LYS A 56 -14.83 14.86 2.83
N VAL A 57 -13.96 13.86 2.69
CA VAL A 57 -12.53 14.01 3.00
C VAL A 57 -11.82 14.96 2.03
N LEU A 58 -11.97 14.76 0.71
CA LEU A 58 -11.33 15.62 -0.28
C LEU A 58 -11.75 17.10 -0.17
N PRO A 59 -13.05 17.45 -0.06
CA PRO A 59 -13.47 18.84 0.14
C PRO A 59 -12.88 19.50 1.39
N TRP A 60 -12.66 18.73 2.47
CA TRP A 60 -12.01 19.26 3.66
C TRP A 60 -10.55 19.63 3.40
N PHE A 61 -9.75 18.72 2.85
CA PHE A 61 -8.36 19.01 2.57
C PHE A 61 -8.17 20.04 1.44
N GLU A 62 -9.13 20.15 0.51
CA GLU A 62 -9.16 21.22 -0.49
C GLU A 62 -9.32 22.59 0.16
N ARG A 63 -10.30 22.76 1.06
CA ARG A 63 -10.51 24.00 1.82
C ARG A 63 -9.31 24.39 2.69
N LEU A 64 -8.60 23.39 3.21
CA LEU A 64 -7.39 23.60 4.02
C LEU A 64 -6.14 23.88 3.17
N GLY A 65 -6.20 23.69 1.84
CA GLY A 65 -5.02 23.78 0.97
C GLY A 65 -3.99 22.66 1.20
N ASP A 66 -4.37 21.60 1.92
CA ASP A 66 -3.48 20.52 2.33
C ASP A 66 -3.28 19.51 1.19
N ARG A 67 -2.31 19.80 0.33
CA ARG A 67 -2.00 18.98 -0.85
C ARG A 67 -1.49 17.59 -0.50
N LEU A 68 -0.82 17.43 0.64
CA LEU A 68 -0.28 16.13 1.08
C LEU A 68 -1.43 15.18 1.43
N HIS A 69 -2.33 15.60 2.31
CA HIS A 69 -3.45 14.73 2.70
C HIS A 69 -4.50 14.59 1.60
N GLN A 70 -4.63 15.56 0.67
CA GLN A 70 -5.39 15.34 -0.58
C GLN A 70 -4.81 14.17 -1.38
N ALA A 71 -3.49 14.11 -1.54
CA ALA A 71 -2.81 13.02 -2.25
C ALA A 71 -3.03 11.68 -1.52
N GLU A 72 -2.90 11.64 -0.19
CA GLU A 72 -3.20 10.42 0.59
C GLU A 72 -4.65 9.94 0.42
N ALA A 73 -5.63 10.85 0.48
CA ALA A 73 -7.04 10.51 0.29
C ALA A 73 -7.30 9.98 -1.13
N LYS A 74 -6.69 10.59 -2.15
CA LYS A 74 -6.73 10.09 -3.52
C LYS A 74 -6.08 8.71 -3.66
N GLY A 75 -4.98 8.45 -2.95
CA GLY A 75 -4.38 7.11 -2.90
C GLY A 75 -5.34 6.05 -2.38
N LYS A 76 -6.09 6.35 -1.31
CA LYS A 76 -7.12 5.45 -0.78
C LYS A 76 -8.26 5.21 -1.77
N ILE A 77 -8.64 6.23 -2.54
CA ILE A 77 -9.59 6.07 -3.64
C ILE A 77 -9.02 5.11 -4.69
N ALA A 78 -7.75 5.27 -5.08
CA ALA A 78 -7.10 4.37 -6.03
C ALA A 78 -7.05 2.93 -5.53
N ASP A 79 -6.81 2.68 -4.24
CA ASP A 79 -6.89 1.34 -3.63
C ASP A 79 -8.28 0.70 -3.80
N ILE A 80 -9.33 1.48 -3.55
CA ILE A 80 -10.72 1.02 -3.71
C ILE A 80 -11.03 0.71 -5.18
N LEU A 81 -10.63 1.59 -6.10
CA LEU A 81 -10.83 1.40 -7.53
C LEU A 81 -10.07 0.18 -8.06
N GLN A 82 -8.82 0.00 -7.61
CA GLN A 82 -8.02 -1.18 -7.92
C GLN A 82 -8.71 -2.46 -7.42
N ALA A 83 -9.24 -2.48 -6.21
CA ALA A 83 -9.99 -3.62 -5.68
C ALA A 83 -11.25 -3.95 -6.51
N ARG A 84 -11.90 -2.94 -7.10
CA ARG A 84 -13.03 -3.10 -8.02
C ARG A 84 -12.64 -3.49 -9.45
N GLY A 85 -11.34 -3.56 -9.75
CA GLY A 85 -10.83 -3.82 -11.11
C GLY A 85 -10.85 -2.59 -12.03
N GLN A 86 -11.10 -1.39 -11.49
CA GLN A 86 -11.05 -0.12 -12.22
C GLN A 86 -9.59 0.37 -12.31
N LEU A 87 -8.76 -0.41 -13.00
CA LEU A 87 -7.30 -0.29 -12.99
C LEU A 87 -6.81 1.01 -13.66
N ASP A 88 -7.42 1.44 -14.76
CA ASP A 88 -6.98 2.62 -15.51
C ASP A 88 -7.13 3.90 -14.68
N GLU A 89 -8.26 4.07 -13.99
CA GLU A 89 -8.48 5.25 -13.14
C GLU A 89 -7.63 5.19 -11.87
N ALA A 90 -7.46 4.01 -11.27
CA ALA A 90 -6.52 3.85 -10.16
C ALA A 90 -5.10 4.24 -10.56
N LEU A 91 -4.64 3.80 -11.73
CA LEU A 91 -3.34 4.16 -12.28
C LEU A 91 -3.22 5.66 -12.54
N ARG A 92 -4.25 6.28 -13.14
CA ARG A 92 -4.30 7.72 -13.39
C ARG A 92 -4.13 8.50 -12.09
N ILE A 93 -4.86 8.13 -11.04
CA ILE A 93 -4.76 8.78 -9.73
C ILE A 93 -3.35 8.62 -9.16
N ARG A 94 -2.79 7.40 -9.13
CA ARG A 94 -1.43 7.16 -8.60
C ARG A 94 -0.38 8.00 -9.33
N THR A 95 -0.45 8.04 -10.66
CA THR A 95 0.57 8.67 -11.51
C THR A 95 0.42 10.18 -11.64
N GLN A 96 -0.80 10.71 -11.73
CA GLN A 96 -1.04 12.12 -12.03
C GLN A 96 -1.37 12.95 -10.78
N ASP A 97 -1.99 12.33 -9.77
CA ASP A 97 -2.47 13.06 -8.60
C ASP A 97 -1.58 12.85 -7.35
N GLN A 98 -1.00 11.65 -7.19
CA GLN A 98 -0.24 11.31 -5.98
C GLN A 98 1.27 11.45 -6.14
N LEU A 99 1.84 10.73 -7.09
CA LEU A 99 3.29 10.67 -7.29
C LEU A 99 3.93 12.07 -7.40
N PRO A 100 3.36 13.03 -8.18
CA PRO A 100 3.96 14.37 -8.29
C PRO A 100 3.94 15.17 -6.98
N VAL A 101 3.02 14.87 -6.06
CA VAL A 101 2.99 15.51 -4.73
C VAL A 101 4.16 15.00 -3.90
N TYR A 102 4.36 13.69 -3.82
CA TYR A 102 5.46 13.10 -3.05
C TYR A 102 6.84 13.44 -3.64
N GLU A 103 6.96 13.48 -4.98
CA GLU A 103 8.19 13.92 -5.65
C GLU A 103 8.55 15.36 -5.30
N ARG A 104 7.60 16.29 -5.32
CA ARG A 104 7.85 17.69 -4.93
C ARG A 104 8.23 17.85 -3.47
N LEU A 105 7.72 16.98 -2.60
CA LEU A 105 8.02 17.00 -1.17
C LEU A 105 9.32 16.24 -0.82
N GLY A 106 9.90 15.51 -1.78
CA GLY A 106 11.06 14.65 -1.52
C GLY A 106 10.75 13.47 -0.61
N GLU A 107 9.50 13.03 -0.55
CA GLU A 107 9.02 11.94 0.31
C GLU A 107 9.43 10.57 -0.28
N VAL A 108 10.71 10.24 -0.22
CA VAL A 108 11.31 9.04 -0.85
C VAL A 108 10.54 7.76 -0.53
N ARG A 109 10.12 7.60 0.73
CA ARG A 109 9.31 6.45 1.16
C ARG A 109 7.96 6.40 0.45
N SER A 110 7.24 7.51 0.43
CA SER A 110 5.92 7.61 -0.21
C SER A 110 6.00 7.43 -1.72
N ILE A 111 7.09 7.90 -2.34
CA ILE A 111 7.40 7.67 -3.76
C ILE A 111 7.56 6.17 -4.03
N ALA A 112 8.39 5.47 -3.25
CA ALA A 112 8.63 4.04 -3.42
C ALA A 112 7.35 3.22 -3.24
N ILE A 113 6.53 3.52 -2.21
CA ILE A 113 5.23 2.87 -2.00
C ILE A 113 4.31 3.11 -3.20
N THR A 114 4.21 4.35 -3.68
CA THR A 114 3.34 4.70 -4.82
C THR A 114 3.80 4.00 -6.11
N LYS A 115 5.12 3.88 -6.32
CA LYS A 115 5.69 3.15 -7.46
C LYS A 115 5.40 1.65 -7.40
N GLY A 116 5.49 1.02 -6.22
CA GLY A 116 5.06 -0.37 -6.02
C GLY A 116 3.59 -0.57 -6.36
N GLN A 117 2.72 0.34 -5.91
CA GLN A 117 1.28 0.29 -6.24
C GLN A 117 1.01 0.48 -7.74
N ILE A 118 1.77 1.35 -8.42
CA ILE A 118 1.72 1.49 -9.88
C ILE A 118 2.13 0.18 -10.56
N ALA A 119 3.21 -0.46 -10.11
CA ALA A 119 3.67 -1.74 -10.63
C ALA A 119 2.60 -2.82 -10.46
N ASP A 120 1.97 -2.94 -9.29
CA ASP A 120 0.87 -3.88 -9.04
C ASP A 120 -0.31 -3.68 -9.99
N ILE A 121 -0.69 -2.43 -10.25
CA ILE A 121 -1.76 -2.10 -11.20
C ILE A 121 -1.36 -2.49 -12.63
N ARG A 122 -0.14 -2.14 -13.07
CA ARG A 122 0.39 -2.50 -14.39
C ARG A 122 0.46 -4.01 -14.59
N PHE A 123 0.89 -4.73 -13.57
CA PHE A 123 0.93 -6.19 -13.58
C PHE A 123 -0.47 -6.77 -13.81
N ARG A 124 -1.49 -6.26 -13.12
CA ARG A 124 -2.90 -6.68 -13.30
C ARG A 124 -3.49 -6.29 -14.66
N GLN A 125 -2.98 -5.24 -15.31
CA GLN A 125 -3.32 -4.88 -16.69
C GLN A 125 -2.64 -5.78 -17.74
N GLY A 126 -1.76 -6.69 -17.32
CA GLY A 126 -1.00 -7.56 -18.23
C GLY A 126 0.35 -6.98 -18.67
N ALA A 127 0.69 -5.76 -18.25
CA ALA A 127 2.00 -5.14 -18.50
C ALA A 127 3.03 -5.65 -17.47
N GLN A 128 3.26 -6.97 -17.45
CA GLN A 128 4.06 -7.64 -16.42
C GLN A 128 5.54 -7.22 -16.44
N GLN A 129 6.12 -7.03 -17.63
CA GLN A 129 7.52 -6.61 -17.76
C GLN A 129 7.74 -5.19 -17.22
N ASP A 130 6.81 -4.27 -17.49
CA ASP A 130 6.87 -2.91 -16.96
C ASP A 130 6.79 -2.91 -15.42
N ALA A 131 5.91 -3.73 -14.85
CA ALA A 131 5.76 -3.86 -13.40
C ALA A 131 7.04 -4.38 -12.73
N ILE A 132 7.63 -5.44 -13.30
CA ILE A 132 8.90 -6.01 -12.83
C ILE A 132 10.02 -4.97 -12.91
N ALA A 133 10.11 -4.25 -14.03
CA ALA A 133 11.11 -3.20 -14.22
C ALA A 133 10.99 -2.08 -13.18
N ILE A 134 9.77 -1.63 -12.85
CA ILE A 134 9.55 -0.63 -11.80
C ILE A 134 10.07 -1.14 -10.44
N TYR A 135 9.78 -2.39 -10.11
CA TYR A 135 10.25 -2.99 -8.86
C TYR A 135 11.78 -3.07 -8.77
N GLU A 136 12.43 -3.53 -9.85
CA GLU A 136 13.89 -3.71 -9.87
C GLU A 136 14.66 -2.40 -9.91
N THR A 137 14.18 -1.42 -10.68
CA THR A 137 14.93 -0.19 -10.96
C THR A 137 14.60 0.96 -10.02
N GLU A 138 13.39 0.97 -9.44
CA GLU A 138 12.92 2.09 -8.62
C GLU A 138 12.60 1.66 -7.18
N VAL A 139 11.77 0.63 -6.97
CA VAL A 139 11.23 0.31 -5.65
C VAL A 139 12.28 -0.33 -4.73
N LEU A 140 12.93 -1.42 -5.16
CA LEU A 140 13.90 -2.13 -4.32
C LEU A 140 15.12 -1.26 -3.97
N PRO A 141 15.75 -0.52 -4.91
CA PRO A 141 16.87 0.38 -4.58
C PRO A 141 16.47 1.48 -3.60
N ALA A 142 15.25 2.01 -3.70
CA ALA A 142 14.75 3.02 -2.76
C ALA A 142 14.59 2.44 -1.35
N CYS A 143 14.00 1.24 -1.23
CA CYS A 143 13.84 0.55 0.06
C CYS A 143 15.17 0.23 0.74
N GLN A 144 16.15 -0.22 -0.05
CA GLN A 144 17.52 -0.46 0.43
C GLN A 144 18.18 0.82 0.93
N THR A 145 18.05 1.91 0.17
CA THR A 145 18.59 3.23 0.54
C THR A 145 17.97 3.78 1.82
N LEU A 146 16.66 3.59 1.99
CA LEU A 146 15.93 3.99 3.19
C LEU A 146 16.27 3.12 4.42
N GLY A 147 16.85 1.94 4.22
CA GLY A 147 17.09 0.97 5.28
C GLY A 147 15.81 0.38 5.89
N ASP A 148 14.66 0.57 5.24
CA ASP A 148 13.37 0.03 5.69
C ASP A 148 13.31 -1.46 5.35
N LYS A 149 13.87 -2.28 6.25
CA LYS A 149 13.95 -3.72 6.08
C LYS A 149 12.57 -4.39 5.95
N ARG A 150 11.51 -3.81 6.53
CA ARG A 150 10.15 -4.40 6.46
C ARG A 150 9.55 -4.12 5.09
N MET A 151 9.70 -2.90 4.58
CA MET A 151 9.30 -2.55 3.23
C MET A 151 10.06 -3.39 2.19
N LEU A 152 11.39 -3.50 2.35
CA LEU A 152 12.22 -4.32 1.47
C LEU A 152 11.76 -5.78 1.42
N LEU A 153 11.47 -6.39 2.57
CA LEU A 153 10.94 -7.76 2.65
C LEU A 153 9.64 -7.92 1.85
N VAL A 154 8.69 -6.99 2.04
CA VAL A 154 7.40 -7.04 1.37
C VAL A 154 7.57 -6.88 -0.14
N ASP A 155 8.39 -5.93 -0.57
CA ASP A 155 8.61 -5.66 -1.99
C ASP A 155 9.40 -6.78 -2.69
N GLN A 156 10.35 -7.42 -1.99
CA GLN A 156 11.04 -8.63 -2.48
C GLN A 156 10.05 -9.80 -2.66
N ALA A 157 9.15 -10.01 -1.70
CA ALA A 157 8.12 -11.03 -1.79
C ALA A 157 7.15 -10.76 -2.94
N ASN A 158 6.70 -9.51 -3.12
CA ASN A 158 5.83 -9.12 -4.23
C ASN A 158 6.49 -9.36 -5.58
N LEU A 159 7.75 -8.93 -5.76
CA LEU A 159 8.49 -9.16 -7.00
C LEU A 159 8.69 -10.66 -7.28
N ALA A 160 8.97 -11.47 -6.26
CA ALA A 160 9.08 -12.91 -6.41
C ALA A 160 7.76 -13.55 -6.88
N LEU A 161 6.62 -13.10 -6.33
CA LEU A 161 5.31 -13.55 -6.78
C LEU A 161 5.01 -13.13 -8.23
N MET A 162 5.44 -11.93 -8.64
CA MET A 162 5.32 -11.48 -10.04
C MET A 162 6.13 -12.38 -11.00
N TYR A 163 7.40 -12.69 -10.68
CA TYR A 163 8.21 -13.60 -11.49
C TYR A 163 7.59 -15.00 -11.57
N ARG A 164 7.12 -15.53 -10.45
CA ARG A 164 6.42 -16.81 -10.40
C ARG A 164 5.21 -16.81 -11.35
N GLN A 165 4.37 -15.79 -11.30
CA GLN A 165 3.17 -15.71 -12.12
C GLN A 165 3.48 -15.45 -13.60
N ALA A 166 4.58 -14.74 -13.90
CA ALA A 166 5.09 -14.61 -15.26
C ALA A 166 5.73 -15.92 -15.77
N GLY A 167 6.05 -16.87 -14.89
CA GLY A 167 6.76 -18.10 -15.22
C GLY A 167 8.22 -17.87 -15.63
N THR A 168 8.83 -16.79 -15.14
CA THR A 168 10.18 -16.36 -15.54
C THR A 168 11.13 -16.29 -14.35
N HIS A 169 12.44 -16.33 -14.62
CA HIS A 169 13.52 -16.12 -13.64
C HIS A 169 13.36 -16.92 -12.31
N PRO A 170 13.35 -18.27 -12.34
CA PRO A 170 13.19 -19.09 -11.15
C PRO A 170 14.30 -18.87 -10.11
N GLU A 171 15.54 -18.65 -10.54
CA GLU A 171 16.65 -18.32 -9.63
C GLU A 171 16.48 -16.97 -8.94
N ARG A 172 15.94 -15.97 -9.65
CA ARG A 172 15.69 -14.65 -9.08
C ARG A 172 14.54 -14.72 -8.07
N THR A 173 13.47 -15.43 -8.41
CA THR A 173 12.35 -15.74 -7.51
C THR A 173 12.86 -16.38 -6.22
N ARG A 174 13.71 -17.41 -6.33
CA ARG A 174 14.32 -18.08 -5.19
C ARG A 174 15.16 -17.13 -4.35
N SER A 175 16.05 -16.34 -4.96
CA SER A 175 16.90 -15.35 -4.27
C SER A 175 16.07 -14.38 -3.44
N LEU A 176 15.06 -13.77 -4.07
CA LEU A 176 14.19 -12.77 -3.43
C LEU A 176 13.42 -13.35 -2.25
N LEU A 177 12.86 -14.56 -2.38
CA LEU A 177 12.15 -15.23 -1.27
C LEU A 177 13.09 -15.58 -0.11
N CYS A 178 14.34 -15.96 -0.40
CA CYS A 178 15.32 -16.26 0.64
C CYS A 178 15.81 -15.01 1.37
N GLU A 179 16.04 -13.91 0.65
CA GLU A 179 16.36 -12.60 1.24
C GLU A 179 15.20 -12.12 2.15
N ALA A 180 13.97 -12.21 1.65
CA ALA A 180 12.77 -11.86 2.43
C ALA A 180 12.61 -12.75 3.67
N LEU A 181 12.84 -14.06 3.56
CA LEU A 181 12.79 -14.99 4.69
C LEU A 181 13.84 -14.66 5.75
N GLN A 182 15.07 -14.35 5.33
CA GLN A 182 16.14 -13.97 6.26
C GLN A 182 15.78 -12.70 7.02
N ALA A 183 15.24 -11.69 6.32
CA ALA A 183 14.75 -10.47 6.95
C ALA A 183 13.60 -10.75 7.93
N ALA A 184 12.64 -11.61 7.56
CA ALA A 184 11.52 -11.97 8.41
C ALA A 184 11.98 -12.65 9.72
N ARG A 185 12.93 -13.58 9.61
CA ARG A 185 13.54 -14.28 10.76
C ARG A 185 14.29 -13.32 11.67
N GLN A 186 15.07 -12.39 11.10
CA GLN A 186 15.77 -11.36 11.89
C GLN A 186 14.82 -10.46 12.67
N MET A 187 13.64 -10.17 12.12
CA MET A 187 12.62 -9.36 12.78
C MET A 187 11.71 -10.16 13.72
N GLN A 188 11.79 -11.49 13.73
CA GLN A 188 10.94 -12.38 14.52
C GLN A 188 9.44 -12.17 14.23
N ILE A 189 9.09 -11.92 12.97
CA ILE A 189 7.70 -11.69 12.55
C ILE A 189 7.06 -12.97 11.97
N PRO A 190 5.74 -13.16 12.15
CA PRO A 190 5.04 -14.39 11.73
C PRO A 190 5.09 -14.63 10.20
N GLU A 191 5.32 -13.58 9.41
CA GLU A 191 5.46 -13.65 7.96
C GLU A 191 6.58 -14.61 7.51
N ALA A 192 7.57 -14.91 8.37
CA ALA A 192 8.61 -15.91 8.08
C ALA A 192 8.02 -17.29 7.73
N GLN A 193 7.01 -17.75 8.48
CA GLN A 193 6.36 -19.04 8.24
C GLN A 193 5.61 -19.06 6.91
N GLN A 194 5.02 -17.92 6.53
CA GLN A 194 4.32 -17.80 5.25
C GLN A 194 5.29 -17.89 4.07
N ILE A 195 6.45 -17.23 4.18
CA ILE A 195 7.48 -17.26 3.13
C ILE A 195 8.08 -18.68 3.00
N GLU A 196 8.31 -19.38 4.12
CA GLU A 196 8.74 -20.80 4.10
C GLU A 196 7.73 -21.71 3.40
N ALA A 197 6.44 -21.53 3.69
CA ALA A 197 5.39 -22.30 3.03
C ALA A 197 5.35 -22.05 1.51
N ILE A 198 5.56 -20.80 1.07
CA ILE A 198 5.65 -20.44 -0.35
C ILE A 198 6.86 -21.14 -1.00
N LEU A 199 8.03 -21.08 -0.38
CA LEU A 199 9.24 -21.75 -0.88
C LEU A 199 9.03 -23.27 -1.04
N GLN A 200 8.44 -23.92 -0.04
CA GLN A 200 8.13 -25.36 -0.07
C GLN A 200 7.15 -25.72 -1.19
N GLN A 201 6.07 -24.94 -1.37
CA GLN A 201 5.11 -25.15 -2.45
C GLN A 201 5.75 -25.05 -3.84
N LEU A 202 6.80 -24.24 -3.97
CA LEU A 202 7.55 -24.06 -5.20
C LEU A 202 8.66 -25.11 -5.39
N GLY A 203 8.89 -25.99 -4.42
CA GLY A 203 10.02 -26.92 -4.43
C GLY A 203 11.39 -26.20 -4.38
N LEU A 204 11.41 -24.96 -3.87
CA LEU A 204 12.61 -24.14 -3.76
C LEU A 204 13.14 -24.23 -2.33
N ALA A 205 14.45 -24.34 -2.20
CA ALA A 205 15.13 -24.25 -0.92
C ALA A 205 16.09 -23.04 -0.93
N CYS A 206 16.20 -22.38 0.22
CA CYS A 206 17.30 -21.46 0.43
C CYS A 206 18.57 -22.28 0.57
N LEU A 207 19.60 -21.89 -0.17
CA LEU A 207 20.92 -22.46 0.05
C LEU A 207 21.39 -21.89 1.38
N ASP A 208 21.60 -22.76 2.36
CA ASP A 208 22.23 -22.36 3.62
C ASP A 208 23.64 -21.84 3.28
N SER A 209 23.86 -20.55 3.47
CA SER A 209 25.17 -19.89 3.38
C SER A 209 25.81 -19.79 4.74
#